data_AF-A0A535HJJ6-F1
#
_entry.id   AF-A0A535HJJ6-F1
#
_cell.length_a   1.000
_cell.length_b   1.000
_cell.length_c   1.000
_cell.angle_alpha   90.00
_cell.angle_beta   90.00
_cell.angle_gamma   90.00
#
_symmetry.space_group_name_H-M   'P 1'
#
loop_
_entity.id
_entity.type
_entity.pdbx_description
1 polymer ?
#
loop_
_entity_poly.entity_id
_entity_poly.type
_entity_poly.pdbx_seq_one_letter_code
_entity_poly.pdbx_strand_id
1 'polypeptide(L)'
;VVRQGNFLGVVAEREWGAIRAAENLKATWSTWEGLPDQSKLWEFVRATKVNKDDVTSNVGNAEQALEQAARRISATYNFAIHTHGSIGPSCAVAE
;
A
#
# COMPACT_ATOMS: atom_id res chain seq x y z
N VAL A 1 -17.35 -20.90 -2.85
CA VAL A 1 -16.81 -19.55 -2.54
C VAL A 1 -16.13 -19.62 -1.19
N VAL A 2 -14.90 -19.12 -1.09
CA VAL A 2 -14.11 -19.03 0.16
C VAL A 2 -14.12 -17.58 0.61
N ARG A 3 -14.23 -17.32 1.91
CA ARG A 3 -14.23 -15.96 2.49
C ARG A 3 -13.17 -15.85 3.56
N GLN A 4 -12.35 -14.81 3.48
CA GLN A 4 -11.36 -14.47 4.50
C GLN A 4 -11.28 -12.95 4.66
N GLY A 5 -11.88 -12.41 5.74
CA GLY A 5 -11.97 -10.96 5.92
C GLY A 5 -12.66 -10.27 4.73
N ASN A 6 -11.93 -9.37 4.08
CA ASN A 6 -12.37 -8.62 2.89
C ASN A 6 -12.06 -9.33 1.56
N PHE A 7 -11.59 -10.58 1.60
CA PHE A 7 -11.29 -11.39 0.42
C PHE A 7 -12.37 -12.44 0.17
N LEU A 8 -12.80 -12.53 -1.09
CA LEU A 8 -13.65 -13.62 -1.60
C LEU A 8 -12.89 -14.37 -2.70
N GLY A 9 -12.78 -15.69 -2.54
CA GLY A 9 -12.16 -16.58 -3.51
C GLY A 9 -13.17 -17.57 -4.10
N VAL A 10 -12.88 -18.05 -5.31
CA VAL A 10 -13.65 -19.11 -5.98
C VAL A 10 -12.72 -20.28 -6.26
N VAL A 11 -13.21 -21.49 -6.04
CA VAL A 11 -12.51 -22.74 -6.35
C VAL A 11 -13.31 -23.46 -7.42
N ALA A 12 -12.63 -23.93 -8.46
CA ALA A 12 -13.20 -24.72 -9.54
C ALA A 12 -12.15 -25.71 -10.06
N GLU A 13 -12.60 -26.77 -10.73
CA GLU A 13 -11.70 -27.80 -11.30
C GLU A 13 -10.80 -27.26 -12.42
N ARG A 14 -11.20 -26.17 -13.08
CA ARG A 14 -10.46 -25.53 -14.17
C ARG A 14 -10.44 -24.02 -14.00
N GLU A 15 -9.37 -23.40 -14.47
CA GLU A 15 -9.16 -21.93 -14.42
C GLU A 15 -10.34 -21.16 -15.01
N TRP A 16 -10.80 -21.53 -16.22
CA TRP A 16 -11.92 -20.85 -16.86
C TRP A 16 -13.22 -20.96 -16.05
N GLY A 17 -13.43 -22.09 -15.37
CA GLY A 17 -14.55 -22.24 -14.44
C GLY A 17 -14.47 -21.27 -13.26
N ALA A 18 -13.26 -21.10 -12.69
CA ALA A 18 -13.03 -20.16 -11.60
C ALA A 18 -13.25 -18.71 -12.04
N ILE A 19 -12.75 -18.31 -13.22
CA ILE A 19 -12.94 -16.96 -13.78
C ILE A 19 -14.43 -16.67 -13.96
N ARG A 20 -15.17 -17.55 -14.66
CA ARG A 20 -16.59 -17.35 -14.94
C ARG A 20 -17.43 -17.32 -13.65
N ALA A 21 -17.09 -18.16 -12.68
CA ALA A 21 -17.79 -18.15 -11.40
C ALA A 21 -17.45 -16.90 -10.56
N ALA A 22 -16.23 -16.38 -10.62
CA ALA A 22 -15.86 -15.11 -9.98
C ALA A 22 -16.59 -13.91 -10.60
N GLU A 23 -16.68 -13.84 -11.94
CA GLU A 23 -17.42 -12.80 -12.66
C GLU A 23 -18.92 -12.78 -12.30
N ASN A 24 -19.52 -13.96 -12.06
CA ASN A 24 -20.94 -14.10 -11.74
C ASN A 24 -21.24 -14.04 -10.23
N LEU A 25 -20.22 -13.93 -9.37
CA LEU A 25 -20.41 -13.93 -7.93
C LEU A 25 -21.08 -12.62 -7.49
N LYS A 26 -22.29 -12.73 -6.93
CA LYS A 26 -22.98 -11.61 -6.30
C LYS A 26 -22.54 -11.49 -4.85
N ALA A 27 -22.05 -10.32 -4.46
CA ALA A 27 -21.63 -10.03 -3.10
C ALA A 27 -22.27 -8.72 -2.59
N THR A 28 -22.64 -8.71 -1.32
CA THR A 28 -23.04 -7.51 -0.59
C THR A 28 -21.90 -7.12 0.34
N TRP A 29 -21.36 -5.92 0.15
CA TRP A 29 -20.25 -5.39 0.94
C TRP A 29 -20.76 -4.38 1.97
N SER A 30 -20.03 -4.24 3.07
CA SER A 30 -20.26 -3.12 4.00
C SER A 30 -19.88 -1.79 3.35
N THR A 31 -20.34 -0.68 3.94
CA THR A 31 -19.81 0.65 3.63
C THR A 31 -18.28 0.66 3.78
N TRP A 32 -17.60 1.37 2.88
CA TRP A 32 -16.16 1.63 2.96
C TRP A 32 -15.92 3.14 2.95
N GLU A 33 -14.82 3.57 3.54
CA GLU A 33 -14.49 5.00 3.78
C GLU A 33 -14.03 5.75 2.51
N GLY A 34 -13.88 5.06 1.37
CA GLY A 34 -13.40 5.69 0.15
C GLY A 34 -11.89 5.88 0.10
N LEU A 35 -11.45 6.58 -0.95
CA LEU A 35 -10.09 7.11 -1.07
C LEU A 35 -10.09 8.60 -0.70
N PRO A 36 -8.96 9.16 -0.23
CA PRO A 36 -8.85 10.58 0.03
C PRO A 36 -9.04 11.41 -1.24
N ASP A 37 -9.41 12.67 -1.06
CA ASP A 37 -9.41 13.67 -2.13
C ASP A 37 -8.00 13.76 -2.76
N GLN A 38 -7.93 13.56 -4.07
CA GLN A 38 -6.68 13.56 -4.82
C GLN A 38 -5.90 14.88 -4.63
N SER A 39 -6.59 16.02 -4.51
CA SER A 39 -5.94 17.32 -4.28
C SER A 39 -5.25 17.42 -2.91
N LYS A 40 -5.66 16.58 -1.95
CA LYS A 40 -5.15 16.53 -0.57
C LYS A 40 -4.35 15.28 -0.26
N LEU A 41 -4.01 14.49 -1.29
CA LEU A 41 -3.36 13.18 -1.13
C LEU A 41 -2.12 13.25 -0.22
N TRP A 42 -1.25 14.23 -0.41
CA TRP A 42 -0.01 14.33 0.37
C TRP A 42 -0.24 14.77 1.82
N GLU A 43 -1.26 15.57 2.08
CA GLU A 43 -1.67 15.91 3.44
C GLU A 43 -2.19 14.66 4.16
N PHE A 44 -3.03 13.88 3.47
CA PHE A 44 -3.56 12.63 4.00
C PHE A 44 -2.45 11.60 4.29
N VAL A 45 -1.52 11.41 3.36
CA VAL A 45 -0.38 10.47 3.55
C VAL A 45 0.46 10.88 4.76
N ARG A 46 0.76 12.18 4.93
CA ARG A 46 1.55 12.67 6.08
C ARG A 46 0.80 12.59 7.41
N ALA A 47 -0.52 12.76 7.40
CA ALA A 47 -1.35 12.66 8.59
C ALA A 47 -1.69 11.20 8.97
N THR A 48 -1.39 10.24 8.10
CA THR A 48 -1.66 8.82 8.35
C THR A 48 -0.85 8.35 9.56
N LYS A 49 -1.52 7.62 10.47
CA LYS A 49 -0.87 7.08 11.67
C LYS A 49 0.36 6.25 11.29
N VAL A 50 1.51 6.64 11.82
CA VAL A 50 2.74 5.86 11.71
C VAL A 50 2.57 4.59 12.55
N ASN A 51 2.50 3.45 11.88
CA ASN A 51 2.39 2.14 12.56
C ASN A 51 3.76 1.58 12.97
N LYS A 52 4.82 2.00 12.29
CA LYS A 52 6.20 1.59 12.54
C LYS A 52 7.15 2.70 12.10
N ASP A 53 8.15 2.98 12.90
CA ASP A 53 9.26 3.89 12.59
C ASP A 53 10.57 3.13 12.78
N ASP A 54 11.43 3.14 11.76
CA ASP A 54 12.69 2.43 11.71
C ASP A 54 13.82 3.41 11.36
N VAL A 55 14.84 3.48 12.20
CA VAL A 55 16.03 4.28 11.93
C VAL A 55 16.90 3.54 10.91
N THR A 56 16.97 4.08 9.68
CA THR A 56 17.74 3.47 8.58
C THR A 56 19.24 3.78 8.65
N SER A 57 19.63 4.86 9.32
CA SER A 57 21.02 5.24 9.53
C SER A 57 21.16 6.13 10.77
N ASN A 58 22.18 5.88 11.59
CA ASN A 58 22.52 6.70 12.74
C ASN A 58 24.04 6.79 12.88
N VAL A 59 24.66 7.66 12.08
CA VAL A 59 26.12 7.81 12.00
C VAL A 59 26.51 9.22 12.41
N GLY A 60 27.42 9.35 13.37
CA GLY A 60 27.90 10.63 13.89
C GLY A 60 26.89 11.35 14.80
N ASN A 61 27.03 12.67 14.93
CA ASN A 61 26.11 13.53 15.69
C ASN A 61 25.45 14.56 14.77
N ALA A 62 24.33 14.19 14.18
CA ALA A 62 23.60 15.03 13.23
C ALA A 62 23.03 16.31 13.88
N GLU A 63 22.60 16.24 15.14
CA GLU A 63 22.02 17.37 15.87
C GLU A 63 23.05 18.49 16.04
N GLN A 64 24.23 18.16 16.58
CA GLN A 64 25.33 19.11 16.76
C GLN A 64 25.79 19.71 15.41
N ALA A 65 25.89 18.88 14.36
CA ALA A 65 26.29 19.34 13.03
C ALA A 65 25.28 20.35 12.45
N LEU A 66 23.98 20.12 12.65
CA LEU A 66 22.93 21.03 12.22
C LEU A 66 22.96 22.34 13.01
N GLU A 67 23.22 22.31 14.32
CA GLU A 67 23.39 23.51 15.17
C GLU A 67 24.54 24.41 14.72
N GLN A 68 25.66 23.82 14.28
CA GLN A 68 26.84 24.57 13.85
C GLN A 68 26.82 24.97 12.36
N ALA A 69 25.78 24.57 11.61
CA ALA A 69 25.72 24.80 10.17
C ALA A 69 25.60 26.30 9.83
N ALA A 70 26.49 26.79 8.97
CA ALA A 70 26.46 28.18 8.48
C ALA A 70 25.19 28.52 7.68
N ARG A 71 24.52 27.51 7.11
CA ARG A 71 23.24 27.65 6.40
C ARG A 71 22.39 26.40 6.57
N ARG A 72 21.09 26.58 6.79
CA ARG A 72 20.08 25.51 6.77
C ARG A 72 19.15 25.70 5.58
N ILE A 73 18.83 24.61 4.90
CA ILE A 73 17.86 24.57 3.79
C ILE A 73 16.82 23.52 4.14
N SER A 74 15.55 23.86 3.94
CA SER A 74 14.42 22.95 4.11
C SER A 74 13.64 22.88 2.81
N ALA A 75 13.18 21.69 2.46
CA ALA A 75 12.37 21.43 1.28
C ALA A 75 11.45 20.23 1.54
N THR A 76 10.28 20.26 0.90
CA THR A 76 9.33 19.14 0.91
C THR A 76 9.34 18.50 -0.46
N TYR A 77 9.44 17.17 -0.49
CA TYR A 77 9.38 16.38 -1.71
C TYR A 77 8.21 15.42 -1.63
N ASN A 78 7.51 15.24 -2.76
CA ASN A 78 6.46 14.27 -2.90
C ASN A 78 6.88 13.27 -4.00
N PHE A 79 6.80 11.98 -3.72
CA PHE A 79 7.15 10.91 -4.66
C PHE A 79 5.89 10.14 -5.02
N ALA A 80 5.59 10.03 -6.32
CA ALA A 80 4.43 9.29 -6.79
C ALA A 80 4.44 7.84 -6.28
N ILE A 81 3.25 7.31 -6.00
CA ILE A 81 3.08 5.90 -5.68
C ILE A 81 3.30 5.10 -6.97
N HIS A 82 4.19 4.13 -6.92
CA HIS A 82 4.51 3.28 -8.07
C HIS A 82 3.95 1.87 -7.91
N THR A 83 3.47 1.32 -9.01
CA THR A 83 3.18 -0.12 -9.12
C THR A 83 4.49 -0.90 -9.26
N HIS A 84 4.56 -2.10 -8.70
CA HIS A 84 5.74 -2.96 -8.87
C HIS A 84 5.99 -3.36 -10.35
N GLY A 85 4.93 -3.47 -11.17
CA GLY A 85 5.06 -3.71 -12.60
C GLY A 85 5.63 -5.08 -12.97
N SER A 86 5.38 -6.12 -12.16
CA SER A 86 5.85 -7.49 -12.41
C SER A 86 5.39 -8.01 -13.78
N ILE A 87 6.27 -8.71 -14.50
CA ILE A 87 5.96 -9.31 -15.80
C ILE A 87 5.02 -10.52 -15.64
N GLY A 88 5.23 -11.33 -14.59
CA GLY A 88 4.37 -12.46 -14.25
C GLY A 88 3.37 -12.10 -13.14
N PRO A 89 2.18 -12.73 -13.12
CA PRO A 89 1.24 -12.56 -12.02
C PRO A 89 1.74 -13.26 -10.75
N SER A 90 1.21 -12.85 -9.59
CA SER A 90 1.37 -13.61 -8.35
C SER A 90 0.68 -14.97 -8.49
N CYS A 91 1.40 -16.06 -8.21
CA CYS A 91 0.86 -17.43 -8.26
C CYS A 91 1.40 -18.30 -7.12
N ALA A 92 0.64 -19.33 -6.73
CA ALA A 92 1.04 -20.33 -5.74
C ALA A 92 0.41 -21.70 -6.05
N VAL A 93 1.03 -22.77 -5.58
CA VAL A 93 0.53 -24.16 -5.61
C VAL A 93 0.61 -24.70 -4.18
N ALA A 94 -0.40 -25.46 -3.75
CA ALA A 94 -0.49 -26.05 -2.41
C ALA A 94 -0.92 -27.52 -2.51
N GLU A 95 -0.45 -28.36 -1.59
CA GLU A 95 -0.77 -29.79 -1.44
C GLU A 95 -1.32 -30.08 -0.04
#